data_AF-X1UJM3-F1
#
_entry.id   AF-X1UJM3-F1
#
_cell.length_a   1.000
_cell.length_b   1.000
_cell.length_c   1.000
_cell.angle_alpha   90.00
_cell.angle_beta   90.00
_cell.angle_gamma   90.00
#
_symmetry.space_group_name_H-M   'P 1'
#
loop_
_entity.id
_entity.type
_entity.pdbx_description
1 polymer ?
#
loop_
_entity_poly.entity_id
_entity_poly.type
_entity_poly.pdbx_seq_one_letter_code
_entity_poly.pdbx_strand_id
1 'polypeptide(L)'
;SVGTFYSKEGKRWVDDNFSLYDRIVFKGKELTNSEIADSNYLFLGSWYLQNLNSFYVKPIDYNYFKSLKNKIASRLYEILGVKFYGVRNKKQDFICYKYSTLCQLLPITRKKYISMAKQQLNPSNNELKDTGFISKYDWGENSRKEWLIYYWPGERAKEEMKRAKIRIVDLQTEGYLPGPKRGLEYFSQEQKDLIDKLVEINVSRITAEGLIINYDQQLIEKWIEAIHYARAE
;
A
#
# COMPACT_ATOMS: atom_id res chain seq x y z
N SER A 1 3.63 19.75 8.35
CA SER A 1 3.12 19.25 7.05
C SER A 1 1.69 18.75 7.20
N VAL A 2 0.74 19.64 7.53
CA VAL A 2 -0.65 19.25 7.78
C VAL A 2 -1.27 18.70 6.50
N GLY A 3 -1.88 17.51 6.56
CA GLY A 3 -2.64 16.93 5.44
C GLY A 3 -1.85 16.12 4.41
N THR A 4 -0.60 15.74 4.70
CA THR A 4 0.22 14.94 3.76
C THR A 4 -0.05 13.42 3.86
N PHE A 5 -0.47 12.94 5.03
CA PHE A 5 -0.65 11.52 5.32
C PHE A 5 -2.01 11.27 5.98
N TYR A 6 -2.71 10.22 5.56
CA TYR A 6 -4.01 9.84 6.08
C TYR A 6 -3.89 8.57 6.94
N SER A 7 -4.37 8.61 8.18
CA SER A 7 -4.52 7.44 9.03
C SER A 7 -5.87 6.79 8.75
N LYS A 8 -5.88 5.59 8.16
CA LYS A 8 -7.13 4.86 7.87
C LYS A 8 -7.88 4.46 9.14
N GLU A 9 -7.15 4.03 10.18
CA GLU A 9 -7.73 3.56 11.44
C GLU A 9 -8.48 4.69 12.14
N GLY A 10 -7.80 5.83 12.37
CA GLY A 10 -8.41 7.01 12.97
C GLY A 10 -9.27 7.85 12.00
N LYS A 11 -9.35 7.46 10.73
CA LYS A 11 -10.03 8.16 9.63
C LYS A 11 -9.71 9.65 9.54
N ARG A 12 -8.47 10.04 9.85
CA ARG A 12 -8.05 11.45 9.94
C ARG A 12 -6.78 11.73 9.15
N TRP A 13 -6.63 12.98 8.73
CA TRP A 13 -5.36 13.49 8.23
C TRP A 13 -4.43 13.74 9.41
N VAL A 14 -3.19 13.27 9.32
CA VAL A 14 -2.16 13.50 10.32
C VAL A 14 -1.70 14.95 10.19
N ASP A 15 -1.82 15.70 11.29
CA ASP A 15 -1.31 17.05 11.48
C ASP A 15 0.00 17.09 12.29
N ASP A 16 0.46 15.92 12.76
CA ASP A 16 1.68 15.68 13.51
C ASP A 16 2.89 15.35 12.61
N ASN A 17 4.07 15.20 13.22
CA ASN A 17 5.29 14.78 12.54
C ASN A 17 5.15 13.33 12.04
N PHE A 18 5.70 13.08 10.85
CA PHE A 18 5.56 11.79 10.18
C PHE A 18 6.88 11.38 9.52
N SER A 19 7.27 10.13 9.76
CA SER A 19 8.41 9.42 9.19
C SER A 19 7.92 8.12 8.56
N LEU A 20 8.58 7.67 7.48
CA LEU A 20 8.38 6.31 6.97
C LEU A 20 9.11 5.28 7.83
N TYR A 21 10.27 5.67 8.36
CA TYR A 21 11.15 4.85 9.18
C TYR A 21 11.53 5.64 10.42
N ASP A 22 11.40 5.01 11.57
CA ASP A 22 11.81 5.58 12.86
C ASP A 22 13.27 5.19 13.17
N ARG A 23 13.69 4.00 12.74
CA ARG A 23 15.04 3.49 12.99
C ARG A 23 15.49 2.48 11.94
N ILE A 24 16.80 2.44 11.71
CA ILE A 24 17.47 1.43 10.91
C ILE A 24 18.61 0.86 11.74
N VAL A 25 18.66 -0.46 11.90
CA VAL A 25 19.80 -1.16 12.54
C VAL A 25 20.42 -2.08 11.51
N PHE A 26 21.69 -1.83 11.16
CA PHE A 26 22.41 -2.67 10.21
C PHE A 26 22.93 -3.93 10.89
N LYS A 27 23.10 -5.00 10.10
CA LYS A 27 23.70 -6.25 10.56
C LYS A 27 25.03 -6.01 11.28
N GLY A 28 25.22 -6.69 12.42
CA GLY A 28 26.42 -6.58 13.26
C GLY A 28 26.43 -5.38 14.20
N LYS A 29 25.38 -4.56 14.22
CA LYS A 29 25.18 -3.51 15.23
C LYS A 29 24.36 -4.03 16.40
N GLU A 30 24.56 -3.39 17.54
CA GLU A 30 23.83 -3.69 18.76
C GLU A 30 22.37 -3.21 18.64
N LEU A 31 21.45 -4.10 19.01
CA LEU A 31 20.03 -3.83 19.19
C LEU A 31 19.77 -3.24 20.58
N THR A 32 18.55 -2.78 20.81
CA THR A 32 18.10 -2.19 22.08
C THR A 32 18.18 -3.15 23.26
N ASN A 33 18.06 -4.45 22.97
CA ASN A 33 18.18 -5.55 23.92
C ASN A 33 19.64 -6.03 24.11
N SER A 34 20.63 -5.27 23.63
CA SER A 34 22.04 -5.65 23.61
C SER A 34 22.40 -6.90 22.80
N GLU A 35 21.47 -7.43 22.00
CA GLU A 35 21.78 -8.46 21.02
C GLU A 35 22.46 -7.87 19.79
N ILE A 36 23.24 -8.68 19.08
CA ILE A 36 23.83 -8.28 17.81
C ILE A 36 22.85 -8.59 16.68
N ALA A 37 22.48 -7.57 15.91
CA ALA A 37 21.60 -7.70 14.76
C ALA A 37 22.15 -8.73 13.75
N ASP A 38 21.41 -9.82 13.51
CA ASP A 38 21.77 -10.88 12.56
C ASP A 38 21.57 -10.47 11.09
N SER A 39 20.78 -9.42 10.88
CA SER A 39 20.32 -8.87 9.60
C SER A 39 20.13 -7.36 9.69
N ASN A 40 19.65 -6.75 8.62
CA ASN A 40 19.24 -5.35 8.61
C ASN A 40 17.78 -5.24 9.10
N TYR A 41 17.56 -4.50 10.17
CA TYR A 41 16.24 -4.23 10.74
C TYR A 41 15.78 -2.83 10.35
N LEU A 42 14.51 -2.75 9.96
CA LEU A 42 13.84 -1.51 9.55
C LEU A 42 12.61 -1.32 10.42
N PHE A 43 12.63 -0.27 11.24
CA PHE A 43 11.53 0.08 12.13
C PHE A 43 10.66 1.12 11.41
N LEU A 44 9.43 0.74 11.10
CA LEU A 44 8.49 1.58 10.37
C LEU A 44 7.88 2.63 11.29
N GLY A 45 7.69 3.84 10.76
CA GLY A 45 6.96 4.91 11.44
C GLY A 45 5.58 4.44 11.91
N SER A 46 5.20 4.77 13.14
CA SER A 46 3.95 4.30 13.77
C SER A 46 2.71 4.51 12.89
N TRP A 47 2.54 5.71 12.33
CA TRP A 47 1.48 6.07 11.39
C TRP A 47 1.51 5.25 10.08
N TYR A 48 2.72 4.94 9.59
CA TYR A 48 2.91 4.15 8.38
C TYR A 48 2.56 2.68 8.64
N LEU A 49 3.06 2.12 9.74
CA LEU A 49 2.78 0.76 10.19
C LEU A 49 1.28 0.54 10.41
N GLN A 50 0.58 1.47 11.09
CA GLN A 50 -0.87 1.41 11.28
C GLN A 50 -1.63 1.30 9.95
N ASN A 51 -1.22 2.06 8.93
CA ASN A 51 -1.87 2.01 7.61
C ASN A 51 -1.61 0.69 6.88
N LEU A 52 -0.40 0.13 7.00
CA LEU A 52 -0.10 -1.20 6.47
C LEU A 52 -0.94 -2.27 7.16
N ASN A 53 -1.02 -2.25 8.49
CA ASN A 53 -1.82 -3.17 9.30
C ASN A 53 -3.32 -3.03 9.01
N SER A 54 -3.78 -1.82 8.63
CA SER A 54 -5.15 -1.57 8.23
C SER A 54 -5.45 -1.95 6.77
N PHE A 55 -4.50 -2.60 6.07
CA PHE A 55 -4.56 -2.90 4.64
C PHE A 55 -4.94 -1.65 3.81
N TYR A 56 -4.44 -0.47 4.19
CA TYR A 56 -4.59 0.75 3.39
C TYR A 56 -3.55 0.80 2.28
N VAL A 57 -3.51 -0.26 1.48
CA VAL A 57 -2.49 -0.48 0.45
C VAL A 57 -3.14 -0.93 -0.84
N LYS A 58 -2.50 -0.65 -1.97
CA LYS A 58 -2.82 -1.32 -3.25
C LYS A 58 -1.83 -2.48 -3.42
N PRO A 59 -2.28 -3.74 -3.42
CA PRO A 59 -1.39 -4.86 -3.74
C PRO A 59 -0.89 -4.74 -5.18
N ILE A 60 0.38 -5.05 -5.38
CA ILE A 60 1.06 -5.05 -6.68
C ILE A 60 1.34 -6.49 -7.08
N ASP A 61 1.16 -6.81 -8.37
CA ASP A 61 1.72 -8.04 -8.94
C ASP A 61 3.23 -7.85 -9.10
N TYR A 62 3.99 -8.42 -8.16
CA TYR A 62 5.44 -8.28 -8.11
C TYR A 62 6.15 -8.88 -9.32
N ASN A 63 5.64 -10.00 -9.85
CA ASN A 63 6.23 -10.66 -11.01
C ASN A 63 6.02 -9.82 -12.27
N TYR A 64 4.82 -9.25 -12.41
CA TYR A 64 4.55 -8.31 -13.49
C TYR A 64 5.37 -7.02 -13.35
N PHE A 65 5.46 -6.45 -12.15
CA PHE A 65 6.29 -5.27 -11.90
C PHE A 65 7.76 -5.50 -12.29
N LYS A 66 8.31 -6.67 -11.96
CA LYS A 66 9.67 -7.07 -12.33
C LYS A 66 9.86 -7.35 -13.81
N SER A 67 8.83 -7.79 -14.54
CA SER A 67 8.95 -8.10 -15.96
C SER A 67 8.99 -6.85 -16.85
N LEU A 68 8.57 -5.69 -16.34
CA LEU A 68 8.66 -4.42 -17.04
C LEU A 68 10.11 -3.98 -17.22
N LYS A 69 10.50 -3.78 -18.48
CA LYS A 69 11.84 -3.36 -18.90
C LYS A 69 12.03 -1.86 -18.69
N ASN A 70 11.01 -1.05 -18.97
CA ASN A 70 11.09 0.40 -18.81
C ASN A 70 10.73 0.83 -17.39
N LYS A 71 11.63 1.58 -16.73
CA LYS A 71 11.39 2.11 -15.37
C LYS A 71 10.24 3.10 -15.29
N ILE A 72 9.99 3.86 -16.36
CA ILE A 72 8.82 4.74 -16.44
C ILE A 72 7.54 3.89 -16.55
N ALA A 73 7.56 2.75 -17.26
CA ALA A 73 6.43 1.82 -17.29
C ALA A 73 6.16 1.23 -15.90
N SER A 74 7.20 0.82 -15.17
CA SER A 74 7.08 0.36 -13.78
C SER A 74 6.42 1.42 -12.88
N ARG A 75 6.84 2.68 -12.98
CA ARG A 75 6.26 3.77 -12.18
C ARG A 75 4.84 4.12 -12.61
N LEU A 76 4.56 4.11 -13.91
CA LEU A 76 3.21 4.30 -14.45
C LEU A 76 2.27 3.19 -13.99
N TYR A 77 2.73 1.94 -13.95
CA TYR A 77 1.95 0.82 -13.43
C TYR A 77 1.50 1.05 -11.98
N GLU A 78 2.40 1.51 -11.11
CA GLU A 78 2.07 1.84 -9.72
C GLU A 78 1.00 2.96 -9.65
N ILE A 79 1.21 4.06 -10.37
CA ILE A 79 0.34 5.24 -10.35
C ILE A 79 -1.05 4.91 -10.92
N LEU A 80 -1.09 4.36 -12.14
CA LEU A 80 -2.33 4.02 -12.83
C LEU A 80 -3.07 2.90 -12.10
N GLY A 81 -2.33 1.95 -11.54
CA GLY A 81 -2.89 0.84 -10.79
C GLY A 81 -3.72 1.27 -9.58
N VAL A 82 -3.31 2.34 -8.88
CA VAL A 82 -4.10 2.91 -7.77
C VAL A 82 -5.35 3.61 -8.32
N LYS A 83 -5.21 4.36 -9.41
CA LYS A 83 -6.33 5.12 -9.99
C LYS A 83 -7.38 4.25 -10.65
N PHE A 84 -7.01 3.17 -11.33
CA PHE A 84 -7.98 2.27 -11.98
C PHE A 84 -8.94 1.69 -10.95
N TYR A 85 -8.46 1.38 -9.74
CA TYR A 85 -9.31 0.93 -8.64
C TYR A 85 -10.44 1.93 -8.31
N GLY A 86 -10.15 3.23 -8.40
CA GLY A 86 -11.11 4.31 -8.17
C GLY A 86 -12.04 4.63 -9.35
N VAL A 87 -11.77 4.08 -10.54
CA VAL A 87 -12.59 4.29 -11.76
C VAL A 87 -13.64 3.19 -11.95
N ARG A 88 -13.48 2.04 -11.28
CA ARG A 88 -14.38 0.88 -11.34
C ARG A 88 -15.88 1.18 -11.18
N ASN A 89 -16.25 2.23 -10.45
CA ASN A 89 -17.64 2.59 -10.16
C ASN A 89 -18.10 3.89 -10.85
N LYS A 90 -17.33 4.40 -11.82
CA LYS A 90 -17.66 5.65 -12.53
C LYS A 90 -18.16 5.37 -13.93
N LYS A 91 -18.99 6.26 -14.47
CA LYS A 91 -19.47 6.24 -15.87
C LYS A 91 -18.35 6.40 -16.92
N GLN A 92 -17.14 6.79 -16.50
CA GLN A 92 -15.99 6.98 -17.37
C GLN A 92 -15.05 5.79 -17.24
N ASP A 93 -14.73 5.14 -18.35
CA ASP A 93 -13.88 3.95 -18.40
C ASP A 93 -12.37 4.28 -18.54
N PHE A 94 -11.99 5.54 -18.31
CA PHE A 94 -10.62 6.01 -18.47
C PHE A 94 -10.16 6.90 -17.31
N ILE A 95 -8.85 6.98 -17.14
CA ILE A 95 -8.18 7.97 -16.31
C ILE A 95 -7.57 9.03 -17.22
N CYS A 96 -7.67 10.29 -16.82
CA CYS A 96 -6.99 11.41 -17.46
C CYS A 96 -5.94 12.01 -16.53
N TYR A 97 -4.75 12.26 -17.07
CA TYR A 97 -3.68 12.99 -16.41
C TYR A 97 -3.21 14.15 -17.26
N LYS A 98 -2.90 15.28 -16.62
CA LYS A 98 -2.07 16.31 -17.25
C LYS A 98 -0.65 15.79 -17.40
N TYR A 99 -0.01 16.08 -18.54
CA TYR A 99 1.40 15.74 -18.76
C TYR A 99 2.30 16.38 -17.69
N SER A 100 2.01 17.62 -17.28
CA SER A 100 2.75 18.31 -16.22
C SER A 100 2.67 17.58 -14.88
N THR A 101 1.49 17.10 -14.49
CA THR A 101 1.29 16.30 -13.28
C THR A 101 2.04 14.97 -13.38
N LEU A 102 2.00 14.29 -14.53
CA LEU A 102 2.77 13.07 -14.72
C LEU A 102 4.28 13.30 -14.59
N CYS A 103 4.81 14.41 -15.10
CA CYS A 103 6.22 14.74 -14.91
C CYS A 103 6.62 14.99 -13.45
N GLN A 104 5.67 15.35 -12.57
CA GLN A 104 5.93 15.49 -11.14
C GLN A 104 5.88 14.14 -10.40
N LEU A 105 5.06 13.20 -10.89
CA LEU A 105 4.88 11.88 -10.28
C LEU A 105 5.89 10.84 -10.79
N LEU A 106 6.39 11.04 -12.00
CA LEU A 106 7.37 10.22 -12.68
C LEU A 106 8.76 10.86 -12.55
N PRO A 107 9.84 10.07 -12.50
CA PRO A 107 11.20 10.59 -12.49
C PRO A 107 11.63 11.07 -13.88
N ILE A 108 10.89 12.03 -14.46
CA ILE A 108 11.12 12.53 -15.83
C ILE A 108 11.02 14.05 -15.90
N THR A 109 11.88 14.65 -16.72
CA THR A 109 11.84 16.10 -16.98
C THR A 109 10.74 16.44 -17.98
N ARG A 110 9.93 17.46 -17.65
CA ARG A 110 8.93 18.03 -18.55
C ARG A 110 9.57 18.56 -19.83
N LYS A 111 9.03 18.16 -20.99
CA LYS A 111 9.48 18.63 -22.31
C LYS A 111 8.64 19.80 -22.82
N LYS A 112 9.28 20.66 -23.62
CA LYS A 112 8.66 21.85 -24.24
C LYS A 112 7.84 21.54 -25.50
N TYR A 113 8.12 20.42 -26.16
CA TYR A 113 7.46 20.00 -27.40
C TYR A 113 6.74 18.67 -27.25
N ILE A 114 5.56 18.54 -27.85
CA ILE A 114 4.71 17.34 -27.75
C ILE A 114 5.40 16.11 -28.33
N SER A 115 6.17 16.26 -29.41
CA SER A 115 6.95 15.18 -30.02
C SER A 115 7.96 14.60 -29.03
N MET A 116 8.67 15.45 -28.30
CA MET A 116 9.64 15.05 -27.27
C MET A 116 8.96 14.40 -26.07
N ALA A 117 7.79 14.92 -25.67
CA ALA A 117 6.99 14.31 -24.60
C ALA A 117 6.50 12.91 -24.99
N LYS A 118 6.02 12.74 -26.23
CA LYS A 118 5.64 11.44 -26.81
C LYS A 118 6.84 10.51 -26.91
N GLN A 119 7.98 10.97 -27.38
CA GLN A 119 9.21 10.17 -27.45
C GLN A 119 9.64 9.66 -26.06
N GLN A 120 9.45 10.47 -25.02
CA GLN A 120 9.78 10.11 -23.64
C GLN A 120 8.81 9.10 -23.03
N LEU A 121 7.49 9.24 -23.26
CA LEU A 121 6.46 8.43 -22.58
C LEU A 121 5.92 7.26 -23.41
N ASN A 122 5.82 7.39 -24.72
CA ASN A 122 5.20 6.38 -25.57
C ASN A 122 5.87 5.01 -25.49
N PRO A 123 7.22 4.87 -25.39
CA PRO A 123 7.83 3.55 -25.21
C PRO A 123 7.29 2.81 -23.98
N SER A 124 7.07 3.55 -22.88
CA SER A 124 6.54 2.99 -21.62
C SER A 124 5.05 2.68 -21.72
N ASN A 125 4.29 3.56 -22.36
CA ASN A 125 2.86 3.36 -22.59
C ASN A 125 2.60 2.19 -23.55
N ASN A 126 3.44 2.03 -24.57
CA ASN A 126 3.40 0.90 -25.48
C ASN A 126 3.70 -0.39 -24.72
N GLU A 127 4.75 -0.43 -23.90
CA GLU A 127 5.03 -1.61 -23.08
C GLU A 127 3.84 -2.01 -22.19
N LEU A 128 3.24 -1.05 -21.46
CA LEU A 128 2.06 -1.33 -20.64
C LEU A 128 0.84 -1.78 -21.44
N LYS A 129 0.74 -1.35 -22.71
CA LYS A 129 -0.32 -1.79 -23.63
C LYS A 129 -0.05 -3.20 -24.12
N ASP A 130 1.17 -3.48 -24.56
CA ASP A 130 1.59 -4.76 -25.13
C ASP A 130 1.52 -5.89 -24.10
N THR A 131 1.76 -5.59 -22.82
CA THR A 131 1.60 -6.54 -21.70
C THR A 131 0.16 -6.65 -21.16
N GLY A 132 -0.78 -5.89 -21.74
CA GLY A 132 -2.20 -5.92 -21.42
C GLY A 132 -2.61 -5.20 -20.13
N PHE A 133 -1.72 -4.42 -19.50
CA PHE A 133 -2.07 -3.64 -18.31
C PHE A 133 -2.97 -2.45 -18.63
N ILE A 134 -2.70 -1.74 -19.74
CA ILE A 134 -3.65 -0.80 -20.34
C ILE A 134 -4.16 -1.37 -21.66
N SER A 135 -5.40 -1.08 -22.03
CA SER A 135 -5.92 -1.45 -23.35
C SER A 135 -5.56 -0.41 -24.40
N LYS A 136 -5.53 0.85 -23.98
CA LYS A 136 -5.29 2.02 -24.83
C LYS A 136 -4.71 3.17 -24.03
N TYR A 137 -3.95 4.02 -24.70
CA TYR A 137 -3.68 5.38 -24.26
C TYR A 137 -3.84 6.35 -25.42
N ASP A 138 -4.26 7.58 -25.13
CA ASP A 138 -4.39 8.65 -26.11
C ASP A 138 -3.83 9.96 -25.57
N TRP A 139 -3.33 10.79 -26.48
CA TRP A 139 -2.96 12.16 -26.19
C TRP A 139 -4.05 13.11 -26.64
N GLY A 140 -4.39 14.08 -25.79
CA GLY A 140 -5.28 15.18 -26.12
C GLY A 140 -4.76 16.49 -25.55
N GLU A 141 -5.60 17.51 -25.65
CA GLU A 141 -5.29 18.85 -25.20
C GLU A 141 -6.54 19.46 -24.58
N ASN A 142 -6.39 20.19 -23.47
CA ASN A 142 -7.51 20.91 -22.86
C ASN A 142 -7.65 22.32 -23.44
N SER A 143 -8.72 23.03 -23.05
CA SER A 143 -8.97 24.41 -23.48
C SER A 143 -7.86 25.41 -23.13
N ARG A 144 -6.95 25.04 -22.20
CA ARG A 144 -5.80 25.85 -21.76
C ARG A 144 -4.50 25.46 -22.44
N LYS A 145 -4.57 24.66 -23.52
CA LYS A 145 -3.40 24.14 -24.24
C LYS A 145 -2.45 23.28 -23.42
N GLU A 146 -2.94 22.66 -22.35
CA GLU A 146 -2.18 21.65 -21.60
C GLU A 146 -2.42 20.27 -22.20
N TRP A 147 -1.34 19.52 -22.39
CA TRP A 147 -1.42 18.15 -22.89
C TRP A 147 -1.99 17.22 -21.83
N LEU A 148 -2.95 16.42 -22.27
CA LEU A 148 -3.61 15.39 -21.49
C LEU A 148 -3.23 14.02 -22.04
N ILE A 149 -3.11 13.05 -21.14
CA ILE A 149 -2.94 11.65 -21.49
C ILE A 149 -4.06 10.86 -20.83
N TYR A 150 -4.78 10.11 -21.67
CA TYR A 150 -5.89 9.26 -21.29
C TYR A 150 -5.43 7.81 -21.26
N TYR A 151 -5.86 7.06 -20.26
CA TYR A 151 -5.52 5.64 -20.09
C TYR A 151 -6.77 4.82 -19.81
N TRP A 152 -6.92 3.71 -20.51
CA TRP A 152 -8.00 2.75 -20.30
C TRP A 152 -7.43 1.47 -19.66
N PRO A 153 -8.10 0.91 -18.64
CA PRO A 153 -7.64 -0.30 -17.99
C PRO A 153 -7.69 -1.47 -18.99
N GLY A 154 -6.58 -2.20 -19.10
CA GLY A 154 -6.51 -3.45 -19.85
C GLY A 154 -7.03 -4.63 -19.03
N GLU A 155 -7.11 -5.80 -19.64
CA GLU A 155 -7.61 -7.01 -18.97
C GLU A 155 -6.78 -7.37 -17.74
N ARG A 156 -5.45 -7.22 -17.79
CA ARG A 156 -4.60 -7.44 -16.61
C ARG A 156 -4.96 -6.52 -15.46
N ALA A 157 -5.15 -5.21 -15.70
CA ALA A 157 -5.57 -4.28 -14.66
C ALA A 157 -6.96 -4.64 -14.11
N LYS A 158 -7.90 -5.04 -14.97
CA LYS A 158 -9.24 -5.47 -14.54
C LYS A 158 -9.19 -6.73 -13.68
N GLU A 159 -8.39 -7.70 -14.06
CA GLU A 159 -8.14 -8.90 -13.26
C GLU A 159 -7.50 -8.55 -11.92
N GLU A 160 -6.46 -7.71 -11.89
CA GLU A 160 -5.85 -7.24 -10.65
C GLU A 160 -6.86 -6.55 -9.74
N MET A 161 -7.78 -5.74 -10.28
CA MET A 161 -8.84 -5.10 -9.49
C MET A 161 -9.87 -6.11 -8.95
N LYS A 162 -10.19 -7.16 -9.71
CA LYS A 162 -11.06 -8.26 -9.25
C LYS A 162 -10.35 -9.07 -8.16
N ARG A 163 -9.11 -9.48 -8.41
CA ARG A 163 -8.25 -10.22 -7.48
C ARG A 163 -7.93 -9.41 -6.24
N ALA A 164 -7.74 -8.10 -6.31
CA ALA A 164 -7.51 -7.27 -5.14
C ALA A 164 -8.77 -7.14 -4.30
N LYS A 165 -9.97 -7.10 -4.89
CA LYS A 165 -11.21 -7.16 -4.10
C LYS A 165 -11.35 -8.52 -3.43
N ILE A 166 -11.10 -9.60 -4.17
CA ILE A 166 -11.09 -10.97 -3.64
C ILE A 166 -10.02 -11.07 -2.56
N ARG A 167 -8.74 -10.79 -2.83
CA ARG A 167 -7.67 -10.72 -1.83
C ARG A 167 -7.88 -9.74 -0.70
N ILE A 168 -8.60 -8.63 -0.82
CA ILE A 168 -8.92 -7.79 0.35
C ILE A 168 -10.02 -8.47 1.15
N VAL A 169 -11.01 -9.07 0.49
CA VAL A 169 -12.06 -9.88 1.13
C VAL A 169 -11.48 -11.15 1.75
N ASP A 170 -10.57 -11.86 1.09
CA ASP A 170 -9.79 -13.02 1.50
C ASP A 170 -8.68 -12.61 2.48
N LEU A 171 -7.97 -11.50 2.37
CA LEU A 171 -7.14 -11.02 3.50
C LEU A 171 -8.03 -10.66 4.69
N GLN A 172 -9.30 -10.33 4.44
CA GLN A 172 -10.38 -10.26 5.42
C GLN A 172 -11.08 -11.63 5.70
N THR A 173 -10.72 -12.76 5.06
CA THR A 173 -11.32 -14.11 5.27
C THR A 173 -10.35 -15.30 5.30
N GLU A 174 -9.38 -15.43 4.38
CA GLU A 174 -8.31 -16.44 4.25
C GLU A 174 -6.83 -15.93 4.42
N GLY A 175 -6.59 -14.66 4.75
CA GLY A 175 -5.28 -14.10 5.12
C GLY A 175 -5.14 -13.78 6.60
N TYR A 176 -6.13 -14.21 7.38
CA TYR A 176 -5.98 -14.51 8.79
C TYR A 176 -5.48 -15.95 8.89
N LEU A 177 -4.61 -16.25 9.86
CA LEU A 177 -4.63 -17.59 10.44
C LEU A 177 -6.08 -17.93 10.75
N PRO A 178 -6.52 -19.17 10.45
CA PRO A 178 -7.90 -19.53 10.14
C PRO A 178 -8.90 -18.61 10.85
N GLY A 179 -9.54 -17.70 10.11
CA GLY A 179 -10.56 -16.84 10.70
C GLY A 179 -11.66 -17.70 11.35
N PRO A 180 -11.99 -17.48 12.63
CA PRO A 180 -12.95 -18.30 13.34
C PRO A 180 -14.33 -18.19 12.73
N LYS A 181 -15.07 -19.31 12.79
CA LYS A 181 -16.50 -19.34 12.50
C LYS A 181 -17.16 -18.22 13.27
N ARG A 182 -17.90 -17.35 12.58
CA ARG A 182 -18.65 -16.24 13.18
C ARG A 182 -19.78 -16.81 14.05
N GLY A 183 -19.42 -17.25 15.26
CA GLY A 183 -20.31 -17.43 16.40
C GLY A 183 -20.09 -16.26 17.35
N LEU A 184 -21.13 -15.85 18.06
CA LEU A 184 -21.03 -14.93 19.19
C LEU A 184 -20.18 -15.59 20.29
N GLU A 185 -18.85 -15.52 20.19
CA GLU A 185 -17.96 -16.01 21.23
C GLU A 185 -17.78 -14.93 22.29
N TYR A 186 -18.21 -15.25 23.51
CA TYR A 186 -18.00 -14.43 24.68
C TYR A 186 -16.55 -14.59 25.12
N PHE A 187 -15.69 -13.61 24.83
CA PHE A 187 -14.34 -13.55 25.37
C PHE A 187 -14.35 -13.48 26.90
N SER A 188 -13.48 -14.25 27.55
CA SER A 188 -13.21 -14.11 28.98
C SER A 188 -12.66 -12.71 29.29
N GLN A 189 -12.65 -12.31 30.57
CA GLN A 189 -12.12 -11.00 30.94
C GLN A 189 -10.62 -10.89 30.60
N GLU A 190 -9.84 -11.94 30.84
CA GLU A 190 -8.41 -12.00 30.51
C GLU A 190 -8.17 -11.86 28.99
N GLN A 191 -9.03 -12.46 28.17
CA GLN A 191 -8.97 -12.31 26.71
C GLN A 191 -9.28 -10.87 26.28
N LYS A 192 -10.26 -10.21 26.90
CA LYS A 192 -10.58 -8.80 26.62
C LYS A 192 -9.43 -7.89 27.01
N ASP A 193 -8.83 -8.11 28.17
CA ASP A 193 -7.67 -7.34 28.64
C ASP A 193 -6.48 -7.51 27.69
N LEU A 194 -6.29 -8.71 27.14
CA LEU A 194 -5.24 -8.99 26.17
C LEU A 194 -5.52 -8.38 24.79
N ILE A 195 -6.78 -8.35 24.36
CA ILE A 195 -7.22 -7.60 23.16
C ILE A 195 -6.92 -6.12 23.32
N ASP A 196 -7.25 -5.54 24.48
CA ASP A 196 -7.03 -4.12 24.72
C ASP A 196 -5.53 -3.80 24.77
N LYS A 197 -4.68 -4.65 25.34
CA LYS A 197 -3.20 -4.54 25.25
C LYS A 197 -2.69 -4.58 23.80
N LEU A 198 -3.23 -5.47 22.97
CA LEU A 198 -2.88 -5.55 21.54
C LEU A 198 -3.28 -4.26 20.81
N VAL A 199 -4.45 -3.72 21.12
CA VAL A 199 -4.92 -2.45 20.55
C VAL A 199 -4.05 -1.28 20.99
N GLU A 200 -3.61 -1.23 22.25
CA GLU A 200 -2.65 -0.25 22.75
C GLU A 200 -1.33 -0.30 21.99
N ILE A 201 -0.90 -1.48 21.51
CA ILE A 201 0.27 -1.62 20.65
C ILE A 201 -0.02 -1.43 19.14
N ASN A 202 -1.12 -0.75 18.77
CA ASN A 202 -1.50 -0.44 17.39
C ASN A 202 -1.82 -1.66 16.51
N VAL A 203 -2.26 -2.76 17.13
CA VAL A 203 -2.89 -3.86 16.41
C VAL A 203 -4.37 -3.54 16.30
N SER A 204 -4.96 -3.56 15.10
CA SER A 204 -6.37 -3.25 14.95
C SER A 204 -7.23 -4.22 15.80
N ARG A 205 -8.33 -3.75 16.39
CA ARG A 205 -9.19 -4.60 17.25
C ARG A 205 -9.62 -5.91 16.57
N ILE A 206 -9.90 -5.86 15.27
CA ILE A 206 -10.25 -7.05 14.47
C ILE A 206 -9.08 -8.03 14.41
N THR A 207 -7.85 -7.52 14.23
CA THR A 207 -6.63 -8.34 14.27
C THR A 207 -6.38 -8.89 15.67
N ALA A 208 -6.58 -8.08 16.72
CA ALA A 208 -6.37 -8.49 18.11
C ALA A 208 -7.32 -9.64 18.52
N GLU A 209 -8.61 -9.49 18.24
CA GLU A 209 -9.62 -10.55 18.42
C GLU A 209 -9.25 -11.81 17.62
N GLY A 210 -8.81 -11.65 16.36
CA GLY A 210 -8.36 -12.76 15.53
C GLY A 210 -7.10 -13.48 16.05
N LEU A 211 -6.19 -12.77 16.71
CA LEU A 211 -5.00 -13.36 17.34
C LEU A 211 -5.39 -14.22 18.54
N ILE A 212 -6.26 -13.71 19.41
CA ILE A 212 -6.71 -14.41 20.63
C ILE A 212 -7.43 -15.72 20.31
N ILE A 213 -8.19 -15.75 19.23
CA ILE A 213 -8.95 -16.95 18.86
C ILE A 213 -8.04 -18.01 18.22
N ASN A 214 -6.97 -17.60 17.54
CA ASN A 214 -6.13 -18.48 16.74
C ASN A 214 -4.82 -18.91 17.38
N TYR A 215 -4.43 -18.27 18.48
CA TYR A 215 -3.16 -18.51 19.14
C TYR A 215 -3.31 -18.63 20.64
N ASP A 216 -2.37 -19.35 21.24
CA ASP A 216 -2.28 -19.48 22.69
C ASP A 216 -2.00 -18.12 23.35
N GLN A 217 -2.70 -17.83 24.44
CA GLN A 217 -2.60 -16.55 25.14
C GLN A 217 -1.18 -16.26 25.65
N GLN A 218 -0.44 -17.28 26.11
CA GLN A 218 0.94 -17.09 26.59
C GLN A 218 1.88 -16.69 25.46
N LEU A 219 1.63 -17.18 24.24
CA LEU A 219 2.41 -16.80 23.06
C LEU A 219 2.14 -15.34 22.67
N ILE A 220 0.87 -14.92 22.73
CA ILE A 220 0.46 -13.55 22.45
C ILE A 220 1.03 -12.60 23.52
N GLU A 221 0.98 -12.97 24.80
CA GLU A 221 1.62 -12.21 25.88
C GLU A 221 3.12 -12.04 25.64
N LYS A 222 3.82 -13.10 25.24
CA LYS A 222 5.23 -13.03 24.90
C LYS A 222 5.51 -12.11 23.71
N TRP A 223 4.62 -12.06 22.72
CA TRP A 223 4.74 -11.10 21.60
C TRP A 223 4.49 -9.66 22.04
N ILE A 224 3.48 -9.44 22.89
CA ILE A 224 3.18 -8.14 23.48
C ILE A 224 4.38 -7.64 24.31
N GLU A 225 4.96 -8.50 25.16
CA GLU A 225 6.18 -8.18 25.92
C GLU A 225 7.35 -7.83 25.01
N ALA A 226 7.59 -8.63 23.97
CA ALA A 226 8.66 -8.35 23.00
C ALA A 226 8.45 -7.01 22.27
N ILE A 227 7.20 -6.65 21.95
CA ILE A 227 6.85 -5.39 21.29
C ILE A 227 6.96 -4.21 22.26
N HIS A 228 6.52 -4.34 23.51
CA HIS A 228 6.69 -3.30 24.52
C HIS A 228 8.14 -3.06 24.85
N TYR A 229 8.95 -4.11 24.91
CA TYR A 229 10.39 -4.00 25.08
C TYR A 229 11.04 -3.23 23.92
N ALA A 230 10.53 -3.41 22.69
CA ALA A 230 10.97 -2.64 21.53
C ALA A 230 10.44 -1.19 21.48
N ARG A 231 9.48 -0.82 22.34
CA ARG A 231 8.81 0.51 22.38
C ARG A 231 9.08 1.32 23.66
N ALA A 232 9.76 0.76 24.66
CA ALA A 232 10.14 1.46 25.89
C ALA A 232 11.41 2.35 25.71
N GLU A 233 11.85 2.54 24.46
CA GLU A 233 12.78 3.57 23.98
C GLU A 233 12.02 4.64 23.17
#